data_AF-A0A847WII6-F1
#
_entry.id   AF-A0A847WII6-F1
#
_cell.length_a   1.000
_cell.length_b   1.000
_cell.length_c   1.000
_cell.angle_alpha   90.00
_cell.angle_beta   90.00
_cell.angle_gamma   90.00
#
_symmetry.space_group_name_H-M   'P 1'
#
loop_
_entity.id
_entity.type
_entity.pdbx_description
1 polymer ?
#
loop_
_entity_poly.entity_id
_entity_poly.type
_entity_poly.pdbx_seq_one_letter_code
_entity_poly.pdbx_strand_id
1 'polypeptide(L)'
;MSIQKNQHYIMTIEDLGNNGEGVGKIEGFTLFVEGAIPGDEVEVRVVKAKKNYGYGKLMQIIKPSLHRIQPPCPYVPRCGGCQIQHIDYGKQLNLKRKKVQSHLERIGGLKDIKVHPTIGMDKPYHYRNKALFPIGMENGEVQIGFFAPRSHRIIDMNQCLIQHPITEKVIELVRDFVKKHSISIYDEKEHTGLLRHILVRTSWHTQEVQVCFVINGTEIPYVDILIQELQQIPHLAGVILSRNTERTNVALGETIEVLWGKECITDYIGELEFRISPLSFFQVNPIQTKVLYDKALEYAGLTGEEIVWDAYCGIGTISLFLAQKAKKVYGVEIVEAAIENAKVNAKLNQIENVEFFVGKAEEVIPQKLQEEGIKADV
;
A
#
# COMPACT_ATOMS: atom_id res chain seq x y z
N MET A 1 6.93 19.90 35.80
CA MET A 1 8.35 20.01 35.37
C MET A 1 8.41 20.06 33.85
N SER A 2 9.43 20.67 33.23
CA SER A 2 9.57 20.59 31.77
C SER A 2 10.15 19.23 31.39
N ILE A 3 9.51 18.51 30.47
CA ILE A 3 10.03 17.25 29.93
C ILE A 3 11.34 17.54 29.19
N GLN A 4 12.43 16.89 29.61
CA GLN A 4 13.77 17.16 29.10
C GLN A 4 14.22 16.10 28.09
N LYS A 5 14.90 16.54 27.02
CA LYS A 5 15.53 15.65 26.05
C LYS A 5 16.58 14.77 26.75
N ASN A 6 16.69 13.52 26.32
CA ASN A 6 17.56 12.46 26.83
C ASN A 6 17.26 11.97 28.25
N GLN A 7 16.23 12.50 28.93
CA GLN A 7 15.79 11.96 30.21
C GLN A 7 14.82 10.80 30.03
N HIS A 8 14.75 9.98 31.08
CA HIS A 8 13.93 8.79 31.18
C HIS A 8 12.72 9.07 32.05
N TYR A 9 11.57 8.57 31.63
CA TYR A 9 10.32 8.71 32.35
C TYR A 9 9.53 7.41 32.29
N ILE A 10 8.78 7.13 33.35
CA ILE A 10 7.79 6.05 33.36
C ILE A 10 6.45 6.64 32.96
N MET A 11 5.75 5.99 32.04
CA MET A 11 4.42 6.41 31.62
C MET A 11 3.55 5.22 31.22
N THR A 12 2.24 5.39 31.38
CA THR A 12 1.25 4.49 30.79
C THR A 12 0.89 4.97 29.39
N ILE A 13 0.75 4.03 28.45
CA ILE A 13 0.26 4.31 27.11
C ILE A 13 -1.27 4.21 27.11
N GLU A 14 -1.92 5.29 26.66
CA GLU A 14 -3.37 5.47 26.70
C GLU A 14 -4.02 5.24 25.33
N ASP A 15 -3.33 5.57 24.24
CA ASP A 15 -3.88 5.51 22.89
C ASP A 15 -2.81 5.20 21.82
N LEU A 16 -3.23 5.11 20.57
CA LEU A 16 -2.34 5.09 19.41
C LEU A 16 -2.42 6.38 18.61
N GLY A 17 -1.26 6.81 18.10
CA GLY A 17 -1.13 7.87 17.13
C GLY A 17 -1.49 7.41 15.72
N ASN A 18 -1.35 8.32 14.76
CA ASN A 18 -1.82 8.06 13.40
C ASN A 18 -1.03 6.98 12.68
N ASN A 19 0.25 6.81 13.02
CA ASN A 19 1.15 5.84 12.39
C ASN A 19 1.36 4.60 13.27
N GLY A 20 0.56 4.41 14.32
CA GLY A 20 0.67 3.26 15.23
C GLY A 20 1.66 3.43 16.37
N GLU A 21 2.21 4.63 16.57
CA GLU A 21 2.98 4.96 17.76
C GLU A 21 2.09 4.99 19.02
N GLY A 22 2.59 4.49 20.15
CA GLY A 22 1.91 4.64 21.44
C GLY A 22 1.85 6.10 21.88
N VAL A 23 0.73 6.50 22.46
CA VAL A 23 0.51 7.86 22.97
C VAL A 23 0.17 7.79 24.44
N GLY A 24 0.87 8.57 25.25
CA GLY A 24 0.48 8.83 26.63
C GLY A 24 0.94 10.20 27.09
N LYS A 25 0.69 10.52 28.35
CA LYS A 25 0.97 11.84 28.91
C LYS A 25 1.76 11.74 30.21
N ILE A 26 2.69 12.67 30.38
CA ILE A 26 3.40 12.91 31.64
C ILE A 26 3.11 14.34 32.05
N GLU A 27 2.42 14.55 33.17
CA GLU A 27 2.02 15.89 33.65
C GLU A 27 1.35 16.75 32.56
N GLY A 28 0.52 16.15 31.70
CA GLY A 28 -0.15 16.82 30.58
C GLY A 28 0.68 16.99 29.31
N PHE A 29 1.97 16.64 29.31
CA PHE A 29 2.83 16.64 28.12
C PHE A 29 2.69 15.33 27.34
N THR A 30 2.26 15.42 26.08
CA THR A 30 2.04 14.25 25.23
C THR A 30 3.35 13.69 24.68
N LEU A 31 3.58 12.39 24.85
CA LEU A 31 4.70 11.68 24.22
C LEU A 31 4.22 10.60 23.25
N PHE A 32 4.88 10.57 22.10
CA PHE A 32 4.72 9.56 21.05
C PHE A 32 5.86 8.53 21.15
N VAL A 33 5.53 7.25 21.28
CA VAL A 33 6.48 6.17 21.58
C VAL A 33 6.27 5.00 20.62
N GLU A 34 7.17 4.84 19.64
CA GLU A 34 7.10 3.72 18.69
C GLU A 34 7.28 2.38 19.39
N GLY A 35 6.48 1.38 18.98
CA GLY A 35 6.51 0.03 19.51
C GLY A 35 5.78 -0.18 20.85
N ALA A 36 5.28 0.91 21.46
CA ALA A 36 4.45 0.86 22.66
C ALA A 36 2.95 0.87 22.30
N ILE A 37 2.09 0.23 23.11
CA ILE A 37 0.67 0.03 22.80
C ILE A 37 -0.22 0.38 23.99
N PRO A 38 -1.50 0.73 23.77
CA PRO A 38 -2.43 1.05 24.85
C PRO A 38 -2.48 -0.04 25.93
N GLY A 39 -2.30 0.38 27.18
CA GLY A 39 -2.25 -0.49 28.35
C GLY A 39 -0.84 -0.91 28.79
N ASP A 40 0.22 -0.61 28.02
CA ASP A 40 1.58 -0.79 28.52
C ASP A 40 1.92 0.27 29.57
N GLU A 41 2.71 -0.12 30.56
CA GLU A 41 3.56 0.77 31.35
C GLU A 41 5.00 0.64 30.87
N VAL A 42 5.60 1.76 30.47
CA VAL A 42 6.91 1.77 29.79
C VAL A 42 7.85 2.78 30.40
N GLU A 43 9.14 2.44 30.37
CA GLU A 43 10.21 3.41 30.48
C GLU A 43 10.54 3.98 29.10
N VAL A 44 10.45 5.30 28.97
CA VAL A 44 10.69 6.02 27.72
C VAL A 44 11.84 7.01 27.88
N ARG A 45 12.77 7.03 26.92
CA ARG A 45 13.78 8.08 26.81
C ARG A 45 13.35 9.12 25.80
N VAL A 46 13.21 10.38 26.21
CA VAL A 46 12.77 11.47 25.32
C VAL A 46 13.84 11.78 24.29
N VAL A 47 13.54 11.62 23.00
CA VAL A 47 14.49 11.89 21.91
C VAL A 47 14.30 13.29 21.32
N LYS A 48 13.08 13.82 21.37
CA LYS A 48 12.74 15.16 20.85
C LYS A 48 11.60 15.74 21.66
N ALA A 49 11.82 16.88 22.32
CA ALA A 49 10.78 17.67 22.97
C ALA A 49 10.43 18.88 22.08
N LYS A 50 9.14 19.11 21.85
CA LYS A 50 8.60 20.34 21.26
C LYS A 50 7.77 21.08 22.32
N LYS A 51 7.06 22.14 21.93
CA LYS A 51 6.31 23.01 22.85
C LYS A 51 5.31 22.25 23.73
N ASN A 52 4.45 21.41 23.14
CA ASN A 52 3.34 20.72 23.84
C ASN A 52 3.37 19.19 23.71
N TYR A 53 4.34 18.65 22.96
CA TYR A 53 4.46 17.22 22.73
C TYR A 53 5.90 16.85 22.40
N GLY A 54 6.22 15.55 22.48
CA GLY A 54 7.53 15.04 22.14
C GLY A 54 7.49 13.62 21.60
N TYR A 55 8.65 13.15 21.19
CA TYR A 55 8.88 11.78 20.76
C TYR A 55 9.83 11.13 21.73
N GLY A 56 9.52 9.88 22.08
CA GLY A 56 10.32 9.06 22.97
C GLY A 56 10.72 7.75 22.31
N LYS A 57 11.87 7.22 22.72
CA LYS A 57 12.30 5.86 22.38
C LYS A 57 11.89 4.94 23.52
N LEU A 58 11.16 3.88 23.21
CA LEU A 58 10.86 2.81 24.14
C LEU A 58 12.17 2.17 24.62
N MET A 59 12.44 2.24 25.93
CA MET A 59 13.63 1.65 26.54
C MET A 59 13.30 0.29 27.14
N GLN A 60 12.22 0.22 27.91
CA GLN A 60 11.77 -0.99 28.56
C GLN A 60 10.24 -1.02 28.67
N ILE A 61 9.65 -2.20 28.53
CA ILE A 61 8.26 -2.45 28.92
C ILE A 61 8.30 -2.95 30.37
N ILE A 62 7.77 -2.16 31.30
CA ILE A 62 7.72 -2.48 32.72
C ILE A 62 6.55 -3.43 32.98
N LYS A 63 5.39 -3.10 32.42
CA LYS A 63 4.19 -3.93 32.45
C LYS A 63 3.57 -3.99 31.06
N PRO A 64 3.53 -5.16 30.40
CA PRO A 64 2.92 -5.27 29.08
C PRO A 64 1.38 -5.17 29.17
N SER A 65 0.78 -4.57 28.16
CA SER A 65 -0.66 -4.63 27.91
C SER A 65 -1.12 -6.08 27.72
N LEU A 66 -2.34 -6.40 28.16
CA LEU A 66 -2.97 -7.70 27.92
C LEU A 66 -3.18 -8.02 26.44
N HIS A 67 -3.14 -6.98 25.59
CA HIS A 67 -3.31 -7.06 24.14
C HIS A 67 -1.98 -7.14 23.39
N ARG A 68 -0.85 -7.16 24.10
CA ARG A 68 0.48 -7.23 23.51
C ARG A 68 0.77 -8.67 23.12
N ILE A 69 1.21 -8.86 21.87
CA ILE A 69 1.67 -10.15 21.36
C ILE A 69 3.09 -10.01 20.83
N GLN A 70 3.80 -11.14 20.75
CA GLN A 70 5.05 -11.20 19.99
C GLN A 70 4.68 -11.13 18.49
N PRO A 71 5.24 -10.18 17.72
CA PRO A 71 5.03 -10.15 16.28
C PRO A 71 5.50 -11.45 15.62
N PRO A 72 4.70 -12.05 14.73
CA PRO A 72 5.12 -13.26 14.02
C PRO A 72 6.24 -12.95 13.00
N CYS A 73 6.30 -11.72 12.48
CA CYS A 73 7.34 -11.31 11.55
C CYS A 73 8.60 -10.84 12.31
N PRO A 74 9.78 -11.46 12.08
CA PRO A 74 11.01 -11.11 12.79
C PRO A 74 11.55 -9.72 12.45
N TYR A 75 11.06 -9.09 11.36
CA TYR A 75 11.54 -7.79 10.90
C TYR A 75 10.80 -6.60 11.51
N VAL A 76 9.64 -6.79 12.16
CA VAL A 76 8.78 -5.71 12.71
C VAL A 76 9.51 -4.69 13.60
N PRO A 77 10.52 -5.06 14.41
CA PRO A 77 11.27 -4.06 15.18
C PRO A 77 12.09 -3.07 14.34
N ARG A 78 12.38 -3.39 13.07
CA ARG A 78 13.33 -2.66 12.21
C ARG A 78 12.74 -2.21 10.88
N CYS A 79 11.75 -2.92 10.35
CA CYS A 79 11.13 -2.70 9.04
C CYS A 79 10.02 -1.63 9.13
N GLY A 80 9.99 -0.71 8.17
CA GLY A 80 8.97 0.34 8.07
C GLY A 80 7.62 -0.11 7.52
N GLY A 81 7.43 -1.40 7.23
CA GLY A 81 6.23 -1.91 6.56
C GLY A 81 5.04 -2.22 7.48
N CYS A 82 5.29 -2.59 8.74
CA CYS A 82 4.24 -3.05 9.67
C CYS A 82 4.39 -2.39 11.04
N GLN A 83 3.43 -1.56 11.44
CA GLN A 83 3.54 -0.75 12.65
C GLN A 83 2.85 -1.36 13.87
N ILE A 84 1.87 -2.25 13.69
CA ILE A 84 0.98 -2.69 14.78
C ILE A 84 0.91 -4.22 14.97
N GLN A 85 1.84 -5.00 14.40
CA GLN A 85 1.83 -6.47 14.54
C GLN A 85 2.08 -7.00 15.97
N HIS A 86 2.52 -6.14 16.89
CA HIS A 86 2.68 -6.48 18.31
C HIS A 86 1.38 -6.26 19.13
N ILE A 87 0.26 -5.99 18.46
CA ILE A 87 -1.09 -5.86 19.04
C ILE A 87 -1.92 -7.05 18.54
N ASP A 88 -2.68 -7.71 19.42
CA ASP A 88 -3.61 -8.75 18.98
C ASP A 88 -4.65 -8.21 17.97
N TYR A 89 -5.07 -9.07 17.05
CA TYR A 89 -5.87 -8.63 15.90
C TYR A 89 -7.21 -8.01 16.30
N GLY A 90 -7.89 -8.56 17.31
CA GLY A 90 -9.16 -8.01 17.81
C GLY A 90 -8.99 -6.59 18.34
N LYS A 91 -7.90 -6.34 19.08
CA LYS A 91 -7.57 -4.99 19.54
C LYS A 91 -7.20 -4.05 18.37
N GLN A 92 -6.51 -4.53 17.33
CA GLN A 92 -6.25 -3.72 16.13
C GLN A 92 -7.55 -3.21 15.49
N LEU A 93 -8.55 -4.07 15.32
CA LEU A 93 -9.86 -3.70 14.76
C LEU A 93 -10.56 -2.64 15.62
N ASN A 94 -10.57 -2.84 16.94
CA ASN A 94 -11.16 -1.89 17.88
C ASN A 94 -10.48 -0.51 17.84
N LEU A 95 -9.14 -0.49 17.75
CA LEU A 95 -8.38 0.76 17.66
C LEU A 95 -8.65 1.51 16.35
N LYS A 96 -8.78 0.79 15.23
CA LYS A 96 -9.18 1.38 13.93
C LYS A 96 -10.58 2.00 13.98
N ARG A 97 -11.55 1.29 14.57
CA ARG A 97 -12.91 1.82 14.79
C ARG A 97 -12.89 3.10 15.64
N LYS A 98 -12.21 3.06 16.78
CA LYS A 98 -12.07 4.20 17.69
C LYS A 98 -11.44 5.40 16.97
N LYS A 99 -10.45 5.17 16.11
CA LYS A 99 -9.82 6.20 15.29
C LYS A 99 -10.80 6.88 14.34
N VAL A 100 -11.60 6.11 13.60
CA VAL A 100 -12.65 6.65 12.72
C VAL A 100 -13.65 7.48 13.52
N GLN A 101 -14.15 6.93 14.64
CA GLN A 101 -15.08 7.65 15.52
C GLN A 101 -14.50 8.97 16.02
N SER A 102 -13.26 8.94 16.53
CA SER A 102 -12.58 10.15 17.01
C SER A 102 -12.37 11.18 15.90
N HIS A 103 -12.12 10.77 14.66
CA HIS A 103 -11.94 11.71 13.55
C HIS A 103 -13.28 12.34 13.12
N LEU A 104 -14.34 11.54 13.01
CA LEU A 104 -15.67 12.04 12.68
C LEU A 104 -16.15 13.07 13.71
N GLU A 105 -15.95 12.79 15.00
CA GLU A 105 -16.36 13.70 16.07
C GLU A 105 -15.49 14.96 16.13
N ARG A 106 -14.16 14.81 16.19
CA ARG A 106 -13.25 15.93 16.47
C ARG A 106 -12.93 16.80 15.26
N ILE A 107 -12.87 16.21 14.07
CA ILE A 107 -12.51 16.92 12.82
C ILE A 107 -13.78 17.19 12.02
N GLY A 108 -14.62 16.17 11.84
CA GLY A 108 -15.87 16.31 11.08
C GLY A 108 -16.96 17.08 11.83
N GLY A 109 -16.86 17.22 13.16
CA GLY A 109 -17.91 17.82 13.98
C GLY A 109 -19.18 16.97 14.07
N LEU A 110 -19.14 15.73 13.58
CA LEU A 110 -20.27 14.82 13.49
C LEU A 110 -20.40 14.04 14.80
N LYS A 111 -21.29 14.51 15.67
CA LYS A 111 -21.60 13.86 16.96
C LYS A 111 -22.71 12.82 16.78
N ASP A 112 -22.74 11.83 17.67
CA ASP A 112 -23.78 10.80 17.74
C ASP A 112 -23.94 9.93 16.47
N ILE A 113 -22.91 9.89 15.61
CA ILE A 113 -22.87 9.00 14.46
C ILE A 113 -22.49 7.58 14.87
N LYS A 114 -23.29 6.62 14.41
CA LYS A 114 -23.00 5.20 14.61
C LYS A 114 -21.82 4.76 13.73
N VAL A 115 -20.66 4.58 14.35
CA VAL A 115 -19.52 3.91 13.71
C VAL A 115 -19.61 2.42 13.96
N HIS A 116 -19.83 1.63 12.91
CA HIS A 116 -19.91 0.17 12.98
C HIS A 116 -18.55 -0.47 13.33
N PRO A 117 -18.54 -1.72 13.86
CA PRO A 117 -17.29 -2.49 14.02
C PRO A 117 -16.47 -2.57 12.73
N THR A 118 -15.15 -2.47 12.84
CA THR A 118 -14.26 -2.67 11.69
C THR A 118 -14.36 -4.11 11.20
N ILE A 119 -14.67 -4.29 9.92
CA ILE A 119 -14.72 -5.61 9.30
C ILE A 119 -13.28 -6.13 9.14
N GLY A 120 -12.98 -7.27 9.76
CA GLY A 120 -11.66 -7.88 9.77
C GLY A 120 -11.47 -8.91 8.66
N MET A 121 -10.26 -9.46 8.60
CA MET A 121 -9.83 -10.56 7.75
C MET A 121 -9.55 -11.78 8.62
N ASP A 122 -10.07 -12.94 8.26
CA ASP A 122 -9.91 -14.16 9.06
C ASP A 122 -8.44 -14.57 9.26
N LYS A 123 -7.63 -14.44 8.19
CA LYS A 123 -6.19 -14.70 8.20
C LYS A 123 -5.44 -13.46 7.69
N PRO A 124 -5.03 -12.52 8.56
CA PRO A 124 -4.48 -11.23 8.16
C PRO A 124 -3.00 -11.29 7.71
N TYR A 125 -2.64 -12.28 6.90
CA TYR A 125 -1.31 -12.54 6.36
C TYR A 125 -1.39 -12.90 4.88
N HIS A 126 -0.26 -12.78 4.16
CA HIS A 126 -0.11 -13.11 2.75
C HIS A 126 -1.15 -12.49 1.82
N TYR A 127 -1.69 -11.34 2.21
CA TYR A 127 -2.80 -10.70 1.50
C TYR A 127 -2.33 -9.70 0.44
N ARG A 128 -1.08 -9.22 0.50
CA ARG A 128 -0.57 -8.21 -0.44
C ARG A 128 -0.21 -8.85 -1.77
N ASN A 129 -0.85 -8.34 -2.81
CA ASN A 129 -0.66 -8.75 -4.20
C ASN A 129 0.34 -7.86 -4.95
N LYS A 130 0.96 -6.90 -4.26
CA LYS A 130 1.94 -5.95 -4.81
C LYS A 130 3.03 -5.65 -3.78
N ALA A 131 4.28 -5.85 -4.19
CA ALA A 131 5.48 -5.51 -3.44
C ALA A 131 6.40 -4.65 -4.30
N LEU A 132 6.92 -3.56 -3.73
CA LEU A 132 7.96 -2.74 -4.34
C LEU A 132 9.18 -2.77 -3.43
N PHE A 133 10.21 -3.49 -3.86
CA PHE A 133 11.45 -3.70 -3.13
C PHE A 133 12.53 -2.77 -3.66
N PRO A 134 13.04 -1.79 -2.88
CA PRO A 134 14.34 -1.20 -3.18
C PRO A 134 15.44 -2.26 -3.18
N ILE A 135 16.41 -2.08 -4.07
CA ILE A 135 17.66 -2.84 -4.10
C ILE A 135 18.78 -1.89 -3.68
N GLY A 136 19.67 -2.36 -2.81
CA GLY A 136 20.84 -1.60 -2.38
C GLY A 136 22.03 -2.49 -2.14
N MET A 137 23.15 -1.86 -1.78
CA MET A 137 24.38 -2.53 -1.40
C MET A 137 24.81 -2.04 -0.01
N GLU A 138 25.09 -2.95 0.91
CA GLU A 138 25.65 -2.61 2.23
C GLU A 138 26.77 -3.59 2.55
N ASN A 139 27.97 -3.07 2.84
CA ASN A 139 29.18 -3.87 3.13
C ASN A 139 29.52 -4.94 2.08
N GLY A 140 29.26 -4.66 0.80
CA GLY A 140 29.51 -5.60 -0.31
C GLY A 140 28.43 -6.66 -0.49
N GLU A 141 27.38 -6.65 0.34
CA GLU A 141 26.25 -7.56 0.23
C GLU A 141 25.02 -6.86 -0.37
N VAL A 142 24.39 -7.54 -1.34
CA VAL A 142 23.12 -7.11 -1.94
C VAL A 142 22.04 -7.09 -0.85
N GLN A 143 21.32 -5.97 -0.74
CA GLN A 143 20.19 -5.78 0.17
C GLN A 143 18.90 -5.68 -0.64
N ILE A 144 17.90 -6.51 -0.34
CA ILE A 144 16.56 -6.45 -0.95
C ILE A 144 15.52 -6.56 0.16
N GLY A 145 14.61 -5.60 0.23
CA GLY A 145 13.59 -5.59 1.27
C GLY A 145 12.81 -4.29 1.31
N PHE A 146 12.58 -3.76 2.51
CA PHE A 146 11.85 -2.51 2.71
C PHE A 146 12.68 -1.53 3.53
N PHE A 147 12.44 -0.24 3.34
CA PHE A 147 13.10 0.77 4.15
C PHE A 147 12.74 0.67 5.63
N ALA A 148 13.73 0.93 6.49
CA ALA A 148 13.53 1.14 7.91
C ALA A 148 12.72 2.43 8.16
N PRO A 149 11.95 2.52 9.26
CA PRO A 149 11.11 3.69 9.53
C PRO A 149 11.87 5.02 9.40
N ARG A 150 11.32 5.94 8.59
CA ARG A 150 11.84 7.30 8.40
C ARG A 150 13.30 7.35 7.91
N SER A 151 13.70 6.42 7.04
CA SER A 151 15.03 6.38 6.43
C SER A 151 14.98 5.74 5.05
N HIS A 152 16.07 5.81 4.29
CA HIS A 152 16.29 5.00 3.08
C HIS A 152 17.24 3.80 3.35
N ARG A 153 17.42 3.42 4.61
CA ARG A 153 18.19 2.21 4.95
C ARG A 153 17.31 0.99 4.68
N ILE A 154 17.76 0.10 3.81
CA ILE A 154 17.04 -1.13 3.48
C ILE A 154 17.19 -2.12 4.64
N ILE A 155 16.08 -2.71 5.06
CA ILE A 155 16.06 -3.89 5.92
C ILE A 155 16.00 -5.10 4.99
N ASP A 156 17.13 -5.75 4.82
CA ASP A 156 17.22 -6.96 4.03
C ASP A 156 16.36 -8.08 4.63
N MET A 157 15.66 -8.78 3.75
CA MET A 157 14.77 -9.86 4.14
C MET A 157 14.62 -10.89 3.02
N ASN A 158 14.38 -12.14 3.44
CA ASN A 158 14.02 -13.22 2.53
C ASN A 158 12.51 -13.41 2.41
N GLN A 159 11.74 -12.88 3.37
CA GLN A 159 10.29 -13.07 3.43
C GLN A 159 9.58 -11.88 4.05
N CYS A 160 8.31 -11.70 3.67
CA CYS A 160 7.43 -10.72 4.26
C CYS A 160 6.04 -11.34 4.47
N LEU A 161 5.64 -11.56 5.74
CA LEU A 161 4.41 -12.27 6.09
C LEU A 161 3.11 -11.65 5.58
N ILE A 162 3.13 -10.41 5.11
CA ILE A 162 1.95 -9.77 4.52
C ILE A 162 1.95 -9.84 2.99
N GLN A 163 3.07 -10.19 2.35
CA GLN A 163 3.20 -10.34 0.90
C GLN A 163 2.88 -11.76 0.47
N HIS A 164 2.50 -11.91 -0.80
CA HIS A 164 2.36 -13.21 -1.42
C HIS A 164 3.71 -13.98 -1.33
N PRO A 165 3.72 -15.28 -0.91
CA PRO A 165 4.95 -16.04 -0.71
C PRO A 165 5.86 -16.13 -1.95
N ILE A 166 5.31 -15.99 -3.16
CA ILE A 166 6.12 -16.02 -4.38
C ILE A 166 7.17 -14.90 -4.45
N THR A 167 6.95 -13.79 -3.72
CA THR A 167 7.91 -12.70 -3.65
C THR A 167 9.26 -13.16 -3.09
N GLU A 168 9.28 -14.19 -2.24
CA GLU A 168 10.51 -14.78 -1.68
C GLU A 168 11.38 -15.37 -2.79
N LYS A 169 10.77 -16.11 -3.71
CA LYS A 169 11.49 -16.71 -4.85
C LYS A 169 12.00 -15.65 -5.82
N VAL A 170 11.26 -14.57 -6.03
CA VAL A 170 11.72 -13.44 -6.85
C VAL A 170 12.95 -12.79 -6.21
N ILE A 171 12.92 -12.52 -4.91
CA ILE A 171 14.06 -11.93 -4.19
C ILE A 171 15.29 -12.82 -4.28
N GLU A 172 15.13 -14.13 -4.07
CA GLU A 172 16.21 -15.13 -4.18
C GLU A 172 16.87 -15.09 -5.57
N LEU A 173 16.08 -15.27 -6.63
CA LEU A 173 16.58 -15.30 -8.01
C LEU A 173 17.27 -14.00 -8.41
N VAL A 174 16.69 -12.85 -8.07
CA VAL A 174 17.29 -11.56 -8.41
C VAL A 174 18.58 -11.32 -7.62
N ARG A 175 18.62 -11.72 -6.34
CA ARG A 175 19.84 -11.62 -5.53
C ARG A 175 20.98 -12.44 -6.12
N ASP A 176 20.69 -13.67 -6.53
CA ASP A 176 21.66 -14.57 -7.13
C ASP A 176 22.14 -14.04 -8.49
N PHE A 177 21.23 -13.54 -9.31
CA PHE A 177 21.55 -12.90 -10.60
C PHE A 177 22.51 -11.71 -10.41
N VAL A 178 22.19 -10.80 -9.48
CA VAL A 178 23.03 -9.64 -9.18
C VAL A 178 24.42 -10.05 -8.73
N LYS A 179 24.52 -11.04 -7.84
CA LYS A 179 25.81 -11.54 -7.32
C LYS A 179 26.64 -12.23 -8.41
N LYS A 180 26.03 -13.17 -9.14
CA LYS A 180 26.69 -14.00 -10.17
C LYS A 180 27.21 -13.17 -11.34
N HIS A 181 26.44 -12.16 -11.77
CA HIS A 181 26.77 -11.34 -12.94
C HIS A 181 27.32 -9.96 -12.59
N SER A 182 27.58 -9.69 -11.29
CA SER A 182 28.10 -8.40 -10.80
C SER A 182 27.30 -7.20 -11.31
N ILE A 183 25.97 -7.33 -11.31
CA ILE A 183 25.08 -6.28 -11.84
C ILE A 183 25.19 -5.05 -10.95
N SER A 184 25.36 -3.89 -11.58
CA SER A 184 25.45 -2.62 -10.87
C SER A 184 24.13 -2.29 -10.15
N ILE A 185 24.21 -1.93 -8.88
CA ILE A 185 23.06 -1.49 -8.08
C ILE A 185 23.12 0.03 -7.92
N TYR A 186 21.96 0.67 -7.96
CA TYR A 186 21.82 2.11 -7.85
C TYR A 186 22.19 2.62 -6.45
N ASP A 187 23.06 3.63 -6.40
CA ASP A 187 23.36 4.42 -5.21
C ASP A 187 22.65 5.76 -5.30
N GLU A 188 21.77 6.05 -4.34
CA GLU A 188 20.96 7.28 -4.34
C GLU A 188 21.78 8.55 -4.07
N LYS A 189 22.86 8.46 -3.28
CA LYS A 189 23.69 9.61 -2.91
C LYS A 189 24.55 10.05 -4.08
N GLU A 190 25.22 9.08 -4.70
CA GLU A 190 26.09 9.32 -5.85
C GLU A 190 25.29 9.44 -7.15
N HIS A 191 24.04 8.93 -7.16
CA HIS A 191 23.18 8.85 -8.32
C HIS A 191 23.84 8.08 -9.49
N THR A 192 24.50 6.98 -9.13
CA THR A 192 25.20 6.09 -10.06
C THR A 192 24.67 4.68 -9.91
N GLY A 193 25.05 3.80 -10.85
CA GLY A 193 24.60 2.42 -10.89
C GLY A 193 23.22 2.24 -11.53
N LEU A 194 22.78 0.97 -11.63
CA LEU A 194 21.72 0.58 -12.56
C LEU A 194 20.42 0.14 -11.87
N LEU A 195 20.40 -1.00 -11.18
CA LEU A 195 19.16 -1.55 -10.62
C LEU A 195 18.69 -0.74 -9.40
N ARG A 196 17.47 -0.20 -9.44
CA ARG A 196 16.88 0.62 -8.37
C ARG A 196 15.88 -0.18 -7.52
N HIS A 197 14.91 -0.81 -8.18
CA HIS A 197 13.79 -1.48 -7.50
C HIS A 197 13.32 -2.71 -8.28
N ILE A 198 12.61 -3.59 -7.57
CA ILE A 198 11.81 -4.69 -8.12
C ILE A 198 10.38 -4.47 -7.69
N LEU A 199 9.48 -4.31 -8.65
CA LEU A 199 8.04 -4.37 -8.43
C LEU A 199 7.56 -5.79 -8.75
N VAL A 200 6.97 -6.47 -7.79
CA VAL A 200 6.30 -7.76 -8.00
C VAL A 200 4.80 -7.55 -7.84
N ARG A 201 4.04 -7.98 -8.84
CA ARG A 201 2.58 -8.12 -8.76
C ARG A 201 2.20 -9.59 -8.89
N THR A 202 1.18 -9.98 -8.14
CA THR A 202 0.58 -11.31 -8.22
C THR A 202 -0.91 -11.13 -8.37
N SER A 203 -1.58 -11.91 -9.21
CA SER A 203 -3.04 -11.99 -9.15
C SER A 203 -3.46 -13.04 -8.11
N TRP A 204 -4.61 -12.81 -7.48
CA TRP A 204 -5.15 -13.75 -6.49
C TRP A 204 -5.86 -14.93 -7.14
N HIS A 205 -6.64 -14.68 -8.20
CA HIS A 205 -7.48 -15.71 -8.81
C HIS A 205 -6.76 -16.45 -9.94
N THR A 206 -6.04 -15.74 -10.81
CA THR A 206 -5.35 -16.35 -11.96
C THR A 206 -3.93 -16.83 -11.62
N GLN A 207 -3.42 -16.47 -10.44
CA GLN A 207 -2.06 -16.77 -9.94
C GLN A 207 -0.92 -16.20 -10.78
N GLU A 208 -1.21 -15.41 -11.80
CA GLU A 208 -0.23 -14.74 -12.64
C GLU A 208 0.73 -13.88 -11.81
N VAL A 209 2.02 -14.00 -12.12
CA VAL A 209 3.09 -13.23 -11.49
C VAL A 209 3.73 -12.32 -12.53
N GLN A 210 3.88 -11.05 -12.18
CA GLN A 210 4.59 -10.07 -12.99
C GLN A 210 5.75 -9.48 -12.19
N VAL A 211 6.92 -9.47 -12.82
CA VAL A 211 8.14 -8.88 -12.25
C VAL A 211 8.52 -7.68 -13.11
N CYS A 212 8.59 -6.50 -12.49
CA CYS A 212 8.98 -5.26 -13.14
C CYS A 212 10.26 -4.72 -12.50
N PHE A 213 11.30 -4.58 -13.30
CA PHE A 213 12.58 -4.00 -12.88
C PHE A 213 12.56 -2.50 -13.12
N VAL A 214 13.02 -1.74 -12.12
CA VAL A 214 13.23 -0.29 -12.25
C VAL A 214 14.72 -0.03 -12.37
N ILE A 215 15.14 0.65 -13.43
CA ILE A 215 16.57 0.93 -13.69
C ILE A 215 16.87 2.41 -13.89
N ASN A 216 18.09 2.79 -13.52
CA ASN A 216 18.76 4.04 -13.88
C ASN A 216 19.68 3.77 -15.10
N GLY A 217 19.09 3.61 -16.28
CA GLY A 217 19.84 3.28 -17.49
C GLY A 217 18.94 2.83 -18.65
N THR A 218 19.56 2.31 -19.70
CA THR A 218 18.86 1.88 -20.92
C THR A 218 18.50 0.41 -20.93
N GLU A 219 19.32 -0.48 -20.37
CA GLU A 219 19.11 -1.92 -20.45
C GLU A 219 19.69 -2.65 -19.22
N ILE A 220 19.29 -3.90 -19.03
CA ILE A 220 19.85 -4.79 -18.01
C ILE A 220 20.87 -5.71 -18.69
N PRO A 221 22.16 -5.69 -18.31
CA PRO A 221 23.13 -6.66 -18.80
C PRO A 221 22.68 -8.09 -18.50
N TYR A 222 22.91 -9.03 -19.42
CA TYR A 222 22.50 -10.43 -19.27
C TYR A 222 20.97 -10.63 -19.11
N VAL A 223 20.16 -9.76 -19.71
CA VAL A 223 18.69 -9.80 -19.60
C VAL A 223 18.09 -11.15 -20.00
N ASP A 224 18.61 -11.81 -21.03
CA ASP A 224 18.11 -13.12 -21.46
C ASP A 224 18.31 -14.20 -20.38
N ILE A 225 19.45 -14.15 -19.67
CA ILE A 225 19.75 -15.05 -18.55
C ILE A 225 18.80 -14.75 -17.38
N LEU A 226 18.59 -13.47 -17.06
CA LEU A 226 17.65 -13.05 -16.03
C LEU A 226 16.23 -13.57 -16.33
N ILE A 227 15.76 -13.39 -17.56
CA ILE A 227 14.44 -13.87 -18.00
C ILE A 227 14.36 -15.39 -17.83
N GLN A 228 15.38 -16.13 -18.29
CA GLN A 228 15.43 -17.59 -18.16
C GLN A 228 15.39 -18.04 -16.69
N GLU A 229 16.14 -17.36 -15.81
CA GLU A 229 16.14 -17.65 -14.37
C GLU A 229 14.78 -17.36 -13.74
N LEU A 230 14.11 -16.25 -14.11
CA LEU A 230 12.78 -15.89 -13.62
C LEU A 230 11.68 -16.84 -14.09
N GLN A 231 11.81 -17.48 -15.26
CA GLN A 231 10.81 -18.46 -15.74
C GLN A 231 10.68 -19.70 -14.83
N GLN A 232 11.55 -19.87 -13.84
CA GLN A 232 11.38 -20.86 -12.76
C GLN A 232 10.25 -20.50 -11.78
N ILE A 233 9.77 -19.24 -11.79
CA ILE A 233 8.65 -18.77 -10.99
C ILE A 233 7.35 -19.38 -11.56
N PRO A 234 6.59 -20.15 -10.76
CA PRO A 234 5.27 -20.63 -11.16
C PRO A 234 4.38 -19.48 -11.61
N HIS A 235 3.70 -19.68 -12.75
CA HIS A 235 2.75 -18.72 -13.32
C HIS A 235 3.35 -17.33 -13.65
N LEU A 236 4.66 -17.25 -13.90
CA LEU A 236 5.26 -16.02 -14.45
C LEU A 236 4.55 -15.64 -15.76
N ALA A 237 3.86 -14.52 -15.74
CA ALA A 237 3.09 -14.00 -16.86
C ALA A 237 3.87 -12.94 -17.65
N GLY A 238 4.75 -12.17 -17.00
CA GLY A 238 5.51 -11.14 -17.69
C GLY A 238 6.69 -10.58 -16.90
N VAL A 239 7.72 -10.18 -17.66
CA VAL A 239 8.90 -9.46 -17.16
C VAL A 239 8.95 -8.09 -17.84
N ILE A 240 8.93 -7.05 -17.03
CA ILE A 240 8.77 -5.66 -17.48
C ILE A 240 9.99 -4.84 -17.07
N LEU A 241 10.36 -3.87 -17.88
CA LEU A 241 11.35 -2.85 -17.56
C LEU A 241 10.67 -1.49 -17.42
N SER A 242 10.95 -0.78 -16.34
CA SER A 242 10.59 0.62 -16.15
C SER A 242 11.86 1.44 -15.99
N ARG A 243 12.03 2.47 -16.81
CA ARG A 243 13.22 3.33 -16.76
C ARG A 243 12.92 4.57 -15.95
N ASN A 244 13.70 4.79 -14.90
CA ASN A 244 13.62 5.99 -14.10
C ASN A 244 15.04 6.45 -13.78
N THR A 245 15.48 7.48 -14.50
CA THR A 245 16.78 8.13 -14.32
C THR A 245 16.68 9.40 -13.46
N GLU A 246 15.48 9.73 -12.98
CA GLU A 246 15.25 10.98 -12.24
C GLU A 246 15.66 10.87 -10.78
N ARG A 247 16.14 11.99 -10.23
CA ARG A 247 16.40 12.18 -8.79
C ARG A 247 15.09 12.46 -8.05
N THR A 248 14.31 11.41 -7.84
CA THR A 248 12.98 11.50 -7.22
C THR A 248 12.71 10.30 -6.30
N ASN A 249 11.77 10.48 -5.38
CA ASN A 249 11.22 9.42 -4.53
C ASN A 249 10.18 8.56 -5.25
N VAL A 250 9.72 8.97 -6.43
CA VAL A 250 8.88 8.13 -7.28
C VAL A 250 9.73 6.98 -7.80
N ALA A 251 9.33 5.73 -7.53
CA ALA A 251 10.13 4.59 -7.93
C ALA A 251 9.97 4.25 -9.42
N LEU A 252 8.74 4.10 -9.90
CA LEU A 252 8.47 3.75 -11.29
C LEU A 252 8.73 4.94 -12.23
N GLY A 253 9.18 4.65 -13.44
CA GLY A 253 9.21 5.62 -14.53
C GLY A 253 7.82 5.83 -15.13
N GLU A 254 7.74 6.76 -16.07
CA GLU A 254 6.49 7.09 -16.79
C GLU A 254 6.13 6.05 -17.85
N THR A 255 7.13 5.31 -18.36
CA THR A 255 6.96 4.29 -19.40
C THR A 255 7.45 2.93 -18.94
N ILE A 256 6.95 1.91 -19.63
CA ILE A 256 7.32 0.51 -19.45
C ILE A 256 7.66 -0.12 -20.79
N GLU A 257 8.51 -1.14 -20.75
CA GLU A 257 8.86 -2.01 -21.87
C GLU A 257 8.67 -3.47 -21.46
N VAL A 258 8.10 -4.27 -22.36
CA VAL A 258 7.96 -5.72 -22.13
C VAL A 258 9.26 -6.40 -22.54
N LEU A 259 9.97 -6.95 -21.56
CA LEU A 259 11.15 -7.77 -21.82
C LEU A 259 10.75 -9.20 -22.20
N TRP A 260 9.68 -9.72 -21.58
CA TRP A 260 9.15 -11.05 -21.88
C TRP A 260 7.69 -11.18 -21.44
N GLY A 261 6.91 -11.97 -22.19
CA GLY A 261 5.55 -12.35 -21.81
C GLY A 261 4.51 -11.22 -21.98
N LYS A 262 3.60 -11.10 -21.01
CA LYS A 262 2.48 -10.16 -21.02
C LYS A 262 2.86 -8.83 -20.39
N GLU A 263 2.46 -7.73 -21.03
CA GLU A 263 2.58 -6.37 -20.49
C GLU A 263 1.77 -6.15 -19.21
N CYS A 264 0.62 -6.81 -19.10
CA CYS A 264 -0.30 -6.68 -17.98
C CYS A 264 -0.69 -8.08 -17.48
N ILE A 265 -0.99 -8.18 -16.20
CA ILE A 265 -1.65 -9.37 -15.63
C ILE A 265 -3.15 -9.15 -15.54
N THR A 266 -3.88 -10.24 -15.37
CA THR A 266 -5.32 -10.24 -15.17
C THR A 266 -5.65 -10.75 -13.77
N ASP A 267 -6.58 -10.09 -13.08
CA ASP A 267 -7.17 -10.61 -11.83
C ASP A 267 -8.66 -10.26 -11.75
N TYR A 268 -9.35 -10.79 -10.75
CA TYR A 268 -10.78 -10.60 -10.57
C TYR A 268 -11.11 -9.85 -9.27
N ILE A 269 -12.18 -9.05 -9.31
CA ILE A 269 -12.88 -8.55 -8.12
C ILE A 269 -14.33 -9.02 -8.20
N GLY A 270 -14.69 -10.04 -7.42
CA GLY A 270 -15.93 -10.77 -7.65
C GLY A 270 -15.86 -11.46 -9.01
N GLU A 271 -16.87 -11.25 -9.84
CA GLU A 271 -16.93 -11.84 -11.19
C GLU A 271 -16.29 -10.96 -12.27
N LEU A 272 -15.88 -9.74 -11.93
CA LEU A 272 -15.33 -8.79 -12.90
C LEU A 272 -13.83 -8.98 -13.10
N GLU A 273 -13.44 -9.10 -14.37
CA GLU A 273 -12.06 -9.28 -14.82
C GLU A 273 -11.36 -7.93 -15.04
N PHE A 274 -10.14 -7.77 -14.53
CA PHE A 274 -9.37 -6.54 -14.67
C PHE A 274 -7.99 -6.82 -15.26
N ARG A 275 -7.65 -6.12 -16.33
CA ARG A 275 -6.29 -5.98 -16.84
C ARG A 275 -5.55 -4.95 -15.99
N ILE A 276 -4.40 -5.36 -15.45
CA ILE A 276 -3.63 -4.62 -14.45
C ILE A 276 -2.21 -4.38 -14.99
N SER A 277 -1.92 -3.12 -15.33
CA SER A 277 -0.58 -2.68 -15.71
C SER A 277 0.33 -2.47 -14.48
N PRO A 278 1.66 -2.61 -14.62
CA PRO A 278 2.65 -2.24 -13.60
C PRO A 278 2.46 -0.82 -13.04
N LEU A 279 2.04 0.13 -13.88
CA LEU A 279 1.86 1.54 -13.52
C LEU A 279 0.51 1.82 -12.83
N SER A 280 -0.50 0.99 -13.07
CA SER A 280 -1.86 1.24 -12.62
C SER A 280 -2.07 0.99 -11.13
N PHE A 281 -2.82 1.84 -10.45
CA PHE A 281 -3.28 1.53 -9.10
C PHE A 281 -4.27 0.35 -9.13
N PHE A 282 -4.06 -0.60 -8.23
CA PHE A 282 -4.98 -1.70 -7.95
C PHE A 282 -4.91 -2.01 -6.46
N GLN A 283 -6.04 -2.41 -5.88
CA GLN A 283 -6.10 -2.66 -4.45
C GLN A 283 -5.18 -3.81 -4.05
N VAL A 284 -4.40 -3.58 -3.00
CA VAL A 284 -3.33 -4.53 -2.64
C VAL A 284 -3.83 -5.75 -1.88
N ASN A 285 -5.03 -5.70 -1.29
CA ASN A 285 -5.63 -6.80 -0.54
C ASN A 285 -6.92 -7.26 -1.25
N PRO A 286 -6.86 -8.23 -2.17
CA PRO A 286 -7.99 -8.64 -2.99
C PRO A 286 -9.15 -9.18 -2.13
N ILE A 287 -8.85 -9.91 -1.05
CA ILE A 287 -9.87 -10.44 -0.11
C ILE A 287 -10.67 -9.31 0.52
N GLN A 288 -10.00 -8.30 1.10
CA GLN A 288 -10.69 -7.16 1.73
C GLN A 288 -11.27 -6.17 0.73
N THR A 289 -10.76 -6.14 -0.50
CA THR A 289 -11.30 -5.28 -1.56
C THR A 289 -12.72 -5.67 -1.90
N LYS A 290 -12.98 -6.97 -2.07
CA LYS A 290 -14.34 -7.45 -2.33
C LYS A 290 -15.28 -7.06 -1.19
N VAL A 291 -14.86 -7.27 0.07
CA VAL A 291 -15.65 -6.89 1.26
C VAL A 291 -15.97 -5.39 1.28
N LEU A 292 -14.97 -4.55 0.97
CA LEU A 292 -15.14 -3.10 0.91
C LEU A 292 -16.14 -2.71 -0.20
N TYR A 293 -16.02 -3.30 -1.39
CA TYR A 293 -16.84 -2.94 -2.55
C TYR A 293 -18.28 -3.45 -2.39
N ASP A 294 -18.46 -4.66 -1.88
CA ASP A 294 -19.79 -5.20 -1.52
C ASP A 294 -20.48 -4.27 -0.52
N LYS A 295 -19.75 -3.75 0.48
CA LYS A 295 -20.29 -2.83 1.48
C LYS A 295 -20.62 -1.45 0.89
N ALA A 296 -19.79 -0.93 -0.01
CA ALA A 296 -20.08 0.30 -0.73
C ALA A 296 -21.35 0.17 -1.58
N LEU A 297 -21.50 -0.96 -2.28
CA LEU A 297 -22.69 -1.26 -3.09
C LEU A 297 -23.95 -1.40 -2.25
N GLU A 298 -23.86 -2.06 -1.09
CA GLU A 298 -24.95 -2.14 -0.11
C GLU A 298 -25.38 -0.75 0.37
N TYR A 299 -24.43 0.13 0.70
CA TYR A 299 -24.73 1.47 1.21
C TYR A 299 -25.19 2.43 0.13
N ALA A 300 -24.76 2.25 -1.13
CA ALA A 300 -25.24 3.03 -2.26
C ALA A 300 -26.73 2.77 -2.57
N GLY A 301 -27.26 1.59 -2.19
CA GLY A 301 -28.69 1.31 -2.29
C GLY A 301 -29.24 1.30 -3.73
N LEU A 302 -28.39 1.00 -4.71
CA LEU A 302 -28.73 1.06 -6.13
C LEU A 302 -29.87 0.09 -6.48
N THR A 303 -30.89 0.61 -7.18
CA THR A 303 -32.08 -0.13 -7.63
C THR A 303 -32.04 -0.45 -9.13
N GLY A 304 -31.15 0.18 -9.89
CA GLY A 304 -31.03 0.04 -11.34
C GLY A 304 -31.40 1.31 -12.11
N GLU A 305 -31.86 2.35 -11.42
CA GLU A 305 -32.32 3.59 -12.05
C GLU A 305 -31.39 4.79 -11.81
N GLU A 306 -30.43 4.64 -10.90
CA GLU A 306 -29.55 5.72 -10.46
C GLU A 306 -28.40 5.98 -11.45
N ILE A 307 -28.08 7.27 -11.62
CA ILE A 307 -26.86 7.74 -12.26
C ILE A 307 -25.79 7.98 -11.20
N VAL A 308 -24.67 7.27 -11.31
CA VAL A 308 -23.60 7.27 -10.31
C VAL A 308 -22.36 7.98 -10.84
N TRP A 309 -21.71 8.79 -10.00
CA TRP A 309 -20.41 9.39 -10.31
C TRP A 309 -19.29 8.77 -9.47
N ASP A 310 -18.34 8.13 -10.14
CA ASP A 310 -17.11 7.59 -9.53
C ASP A 310 -15.96 8.59 -9.70
N ALA A 311 -15.76 9.44 -8.70
CA ALA A 311 -14.65 10.38 -8.66
C ALA A 311 -13.34 9.66 -8.30
N TYR A 312 -12.27 9.92 -9.06
CA TYR A 312 -10.96 9.28 -8.93
C TYR A 312 -11.03 7.77 -9.27
N CYS A 313 -11.69 7.44 -10.37
CA CYS A 313 -12.06 6.07 -10.70
C CYS A 313 -10.88 5.15 -11.06
N GLY A 314 -9.68 5.70 -11.30
CA GLY A 314 -8.50 4.94 -11.69
C GLY A 314 -8.75 4.07 -12.92
N ILE A 315 -8.49 2.76 -12.81
CA ILE A 315 -8.76 1.80 -13.90
C ILE A 315 -10.22 1.29 -13.94
N GLY A 316 -11.14 2.02 -13.29
CA GLY A 316 -12.57 1.72 -13.29
C GLY A 316 -13.01 0.62 -12.32
N THR A 317 -12.18 0.22 -11.34
CA THR A 317 -12.52 -0.93 -10.48
C THR A 317 -13.84 -0.76 -9.72
N ILE A 318 -14.11 0.44 -9.19
CA ILE A 318 -15.36 0.76 -8.50
C ILE A 318 -16.46 1.04 -9.54
N SER A 319 -16.16 1.84 -10.57
CA SER A 319 -17.10 2.15 -11.66
C SER A 319 -17.76 0.91 -12.25
N LEU A 320 -16.97 -0.09 -12.65
CA LEU A 320 -17.47 -1.34 -13.23
C LEU A 320 -18.24 -2.17 -12.20
N PHE A 321 -17.80 -2.14 -10.93
CA PHE A 321 -18.49 -2.85 -9.85
C PHE A 321 -19.88 -2.28 -9.58
N LEU A 322 -20.02 -0.96 -9.58
CA LEU A 322 -21.30 -0.24 -9.40
C LEU A 322 -22.20 -0.38 -10.63
N ALA A 323 -21.62 -0.39 -11.85
CA ALA A 323 -22.35 -0.50 -13.11
C ALA A 323 -23.18 -1.79 -13.24
N GLN A 324 -22.85 -2.84 -12.48
CA GLN A 324 -23.68 -4.06 -12.39
C GLN A 324 -25.09 -3.81 -11.82
N LYS A 325 -25.29 -2.70 -11.08
CA LYS A 325 -26.57 -2.36 -10.44
C LYS A 325 -27.05 -0.93 -10.69
N ALA A 326 -26.24 -0.08 -11.32
CA ALA A 326 -26.61 1.28 -11.67
C ALA A 326 -27.23 1.35 -13.07
N LYS A 327 -28.00 2.40 -13.35
CA LYS A 327 -28.47 2.70 -14.71
C LYS A 327 -27.31 3.12 -15.61
N LYS A 328 -26.48 4.03 -15.11
CA LYS A 328 -25.31 4.59 -15.79
C LYS A 328 -24.28 5.00 -14.75
N VAL A 329 -23.01 4.80 -15.05
CA VAL A 329 -21.90 5.27 -14.23
C VAL A 329 -20.98 6.17 -15.04
N TYR A 330 -20.60 7.31 -14.46
CA TYR A 330 -19.62 8.23 -15.01
C TYR A 330 -18.37 8.22 -14.12
N GLY A 331 -17.22 7.87 -14.68
CA GLY A 331 -15.95 7.86 -13.96
C GLY A 331 -15.07 9.05 -14.35
N VAL A 332 -14.40 9.68 -13.39
CA VAL A 332 -13.44 10.77 -13.64
C VAL A 332 -12.08 10.43 -13.03
N GLU A 333 -11.01 10.58 -13.80
CA GLU A 333 -9.63 10.35 -13.37
C GLU A 333 -8.68 11.31 -14.09
N ILE A 334 -7.65 11.78 -13.40
CA ILE A 334 -6.70 12.74 -13.97
C ILE A 334 -5.64 12.07 -14.85
N VAL A 335 -5.37 10.79 -14.60
CA VAL A 335 -4.37 10.01 -15.35
C VAL A 335 -5.00 9.37 -16.59
N GLU A 336 -4.68 9.89 -17.77
CA GLU A 336 -5.18 9.39 -19.07
C GLU A 336 -4.94 7.88 -19.26
N ALA A 337 -3.74 7.38 -18.95
CA ALA A 337 -3.44 5.95 -19.05
C ALA A 337 -4.32 5.07 -18.13
N ALA A 338 -4.83 5.61 -17.02
CA ALA A 338 -5.77 4.89 -16.17
C ALA A 338 -7.17 4.81 -16.80
N ILE A 339 -7.63 5.88 -17.45
CA ILE A 339 -8.89 5.89 -18.21
C ILE A 339 -8.85 4.94 -19.40
N GLU A 340 -7.74 4.87 -20.14
CA GLU A 340 -7.61 3.91 -21.24
C GLU A 340 -7.68 2.46 -20.72
N ASN A 341 -7.07 2.17 -19.57
CA ASN A 341 -7.25 0.89 -18.89
C ASN A 341 -8.70 0.66 -18.43
N ALA A 342 -9.38 1.69 -17.93
CA ALA A 342 -10.78 1.59 -17.51
C ALA A 342 -11.72 1.23 -18.68
N LYS A 343 -11.52 1.85 -19.85
CA LYS A 343 -12.25 1.54 -21.09
C LYS A 343 -11.98 0.10 -21.55
N VAL A 344 -10.72 -0.34 -21.50
CA VAL A 344 -10.36 -1.74 -21.80
C VAL A 344 -11.06 -2.70 -20.84
N ASN A 345 -11.04 -2.42 -19.53
CA ASN A 345 -11.72 -3.25 -18.53
C ASN A 345 -13.24 -3.27 -18.72
N ALA A 346 -13.87 -2.15 -19.07
CA ALA A 346 -15.30 -2.11 -19.40
C ALA A 346 -15.63 -3.05 -20.56
N LYS A 347 -14.83 -2.98 -21.64
CA LYS A 347 -14.97 -3.85 -22.81
C LYS A 347 -14.74 -5.33 -22.47
N LEU A 348 -13.74 -5.64 -21.66
CA LEU A 348 -13.45 -7.02 -21.22
C LEU A 348 -14.65 -7.64 -20.48
N ASN A 349 -15.34 -6.84 -19.67
CA ASN A 349 -16.51 -7.27 -18.91
C ASN A 349 -17.84 -7.09 -19.64
N GLN A 350 -17.84 -6.62 -20.89
CA GLN A 350 -19.05 -6.34 -21.66
C GLN A 350 -20.00 -5.35 -20.95
N ILE A 351 -19.43 -4.36 -20.26
CA ILE A 351 -20.18 -3.32 -19.54
C ILE A 351 -20.23 -2.07 -20.42
N GLU A 352 -21.44 -1.72 -20.88
CA GLU A 352 -21.67 -0.60 -21.81
C GLU A 352 -22.28 0.64 -21.12
N ASN A 353 -22.84 0.48 -19.93
CA ASN A 353 -23.46 1.56 -19.15
C ASN A 353 -22.45 2.35 -18.32
N VAL A 354 -21.21 2.47 -18.79
CA VAL A 354 -20.15 3.28 -18.18
C VAL A 354 -19.64 4.32 -19.17
N GLU A 355 -19.17 5.45 -18.68
CA GLU A 355 -18.47 6.46 -19.47
C GLU A 355 -17.38 7.09 -18.62
N PHE A 356 -16.24 7.38 -19.25
CA PHE A 356 -15.04 7.78 -18.54
C PHE A 356 -14.48 9.09 -19.09
N PHE A 357 -14.10 9.99 -18.19
CA PHE A 357 -13.54 11.29 -18.53
C PHE A 357 -12.16 11.48 -17.92
N VAL A 358 -11.26 12.08 -18.70
CA VAL A 358 -9.94 12.50 -18.23
C VAL A 358 -10.03 13.93 -17.71
N GLY A 359 -9.62 14.17 -16.48
CA GLY A 359 -9.55 15.52 -15.90
C GLY A 359 -9.70 15.53 -14.38
N LYS A 360 -9.70 16.75 -13.81
CA LYS A 360 -9.92 16.93 -12.38
C LYS A 360 -11.40 16.76 -12.05
N ALA A 361 -11.72 16.04 -10.97
CA ALA A 361 -13.08 15.81 -10.54
C ALA A 361 -13.83 17.13 -10.25
N GLU A 362 -13.14 18.09 -9.63
CA GLU A 362 -13.70 19.41 -9.31
C GLU A 362 -13.95 20.33 -10.52
N GLU A 363 -13.45 19.96 -11.70
CA GLU A 363 -13.68 20.68 -12.96
C GLU A 363 -14.70 19.93 -13.82
N VAL A 364 -14.45 18.64 -14.09
CA VAL A 364 -15.24 17.81 -15.01
C VAL A 364 -16.65 17.56 -14.48
N ILE A 365 -16.80 17.18 -13.21
CA ILE A 365 -18.11 16.83 -12.67
C ILE A 365 -19.04 18.05 -12.68
N PRO A 366 -18.68 19.22 -12.13
CA PRO A 366 -19.54 20.40 -12.19
C PRO A 366 -19.86 20.83 -13.63
N GLN A 367 -18.88 20.78 -14.54
CA GLN A 367 -19.09 21.12 -15.95
C GLN A 367 -20.18 20.23 -16.57
N LYS A 368 -20.06 18.91 -16.42
CA LYS A 368 -21.01 17.93 -16.98
C LYS A 368 -22.41 18.03 -16.36
N LEU A 369 -22.50 18.32 -15.07
CA LEU A 369 -23.79 18.54 -14.40
C LEU A 369 -24.48 19.83 -14.88
N GLN A 370 -23.72 20.92 -15.08
CA GLN A 370 -24.27 22.23 -15.42
C GLN A 370 -24.54 22.42 -16.92
N GLU A 371 -23.60 22.02 -17.78
CA GLU A 371 -23.65 22.30 -19.21
C GLU A 371 -24.44 21.23 -19.98
N GLU A 372 -24.30 19.97 -19.57
CA GLU A 372 -24.93 18.82 -20.25
C GLU A 372 -26.17 18.29 -19.51
N GLY A 373 -26.47 18.85 -18.32
CA GLY A 373 -27.66 18.50 -17.53
C GLY A 373 -27.66 17.07 -16.99
N ILE A 374 -26.49 16.43 -16.91
CA ILE A 374 -26.35 15.09 -16.32
C ILE A 374 -26.69 15.20 -14.83
N LYS A 375 -27.43 14.22 -14.27
CA LYS A 375 -27.75 14.18 -12.85
C LYS A 375 -26.75 13.30 -12.09
N ALA A 376 -26.65 13.51 -10.78
CA ALA A 376 -25.93 12.63 -9.87
C ALA A 376 -26.90 12.19 -8.76
N ASP A 377 -27.27 10.92 -8.77
CA ASP A 377 -28.09 10.32 -7.71
C ASP A 377 -27.19 9.76 -6.59
N VAL A 378 -25.99 9.29 -6.94
CA VAL A 378 -24.96 8.74 -6.03
C VAL A 378 -23.58 9.30 -6.35
#